data_AF-A0A3P5XC95-F1
#
_entry.id   AF-A0A3P5XC95-F1
#
_cell.length_a   1.000
_cell.length_b   1.000
_cell.length_c   1.000
_cell.angle_alpha   90.00
_cell.angle_beta   90.00
_cell.angle_gamma   90.00
#
_symmetry.space_group_name_H-M   'P 1'
#
loop_
_entity.id
_entity.type
_entity.pdbx_description
1 polymer ?
#
loop_
_entity_poly.entity_id
_entity_poly.type
_entity_poly.pdbx_seq_one_letter_code
_entity_poly.pdbx_strand_id
1 'polypeptide(L)'
;MQRTDPATRFLAAVGHAAAAQLGQDHPLAMAAREAAKTGAPGQGARVHELLAGLDDAARDRILAAAHREMREDIAAVWGLLPGAAQSGGMH
;
A
#
# COMPACT_ATOMS: atom_id res chain seq x y z
N MET A 1 8.70 16.42 5.75
CA MET A 1 7.92 15.43 4.98
C MET A 1 7.79 14.18 5.84
N GLN A 2 6.59 13.87 6.33
CA GLN A 2 6.36 12.66 7.13
C GLN A 2 6.60 11.44 6.24
N ARG A 3 7.59 10.61 6.60
CA ARG A 3 7.87 9.32 5.94
C ARG A 3 6.66 8.43 6.21
N THR A 4 5.86 8.14 5.19
CA THR A 4 4.73 7.22 5.32
C THR A 4 5.26 5.84 5.71
N ASP A 5 4.76 5.31 6.83
CA ASP A 5 5.12 4.01 7.36
C ASP A 5 4.92 2.90 6.30
N PRO A 6 5.84 1.93 6.15
CA PRO A 6 5.74 0.88 5.13
C PRO A 6 4.44 0.08 5.17
N ALA A 7 3.87 -0.19 6.36
CA ALA A 7 2.61 -0.90 6.48
C ALA A 7 1.45 -0.05 5.95
N THR A 8 1.49 1.26 6.21
CA THR A 8 0.50 2.21 5.67
C THR A 8 0.53 2.26 4.14
N ARG A 9 1.73 2.20 3.54
CA ARG A 9 1.89 2.16 2.07
C ARG A 9 1.38 0.85 1.48
N PHE A 10 1.67 -0.28 2.13
CA PHE A 10 1.14 -1.58 1.72
C PHE A 10 -0.40 -1.60 1.76
N LEU A 11 -1.01 -1.08 2.84
CA LEU A 11 -2.46 -0.99 2.96
C LEU A 11 -3.09 -0.11 1.86
N ALA A 12 -2.43 0.99 1.49
CA ALA A 12 -2.88 1.82 0.36
C ALA A 12 -2.85 1.03 -0.96
N ALA A 13 -1.75 0.32 -1.24
CA ALA A 13 -1.59 -0.48 -2.45
C ALA A 13 -2.62 -1.64 -2.52
N VAL A 14 -2.90 -2.29 -1.38
CA VAL A 14 -4.00 -3.28 -1.29
C VAL A 14 -5.35 -2.64 -1.61
N GLY A 15 -5.61 -1.45 -1.10
CA GLY A 15 -6.84 -0.71 -1.39
C GLY A 15 -7.01 -0.38 -2.86
N HIS A 16 -5.95 0.09 -3.53
CA HIS A 16 -5.96 0.35 -4.97
C HIS A 16 -6.18 -0.92 -5.80
N ALA A 17 -5.43 -1.99 -5.49
CA ALA A 17 -5.56 -3.27 -6.18
C ALA A 17 -6.96 -3.88 -6.01
N ALA A 18 -7.51 -3.85 -4.79
CA ALA A 18 -8.85 -4.34 -4.51
C ALA A 18 -9.91 -3.50 -5.22
N ALA A 19 -9.78 -2.16 -5.24
CA ALA A 19 -10.72 -1.29 -5.93
C ALA A 19 -10.73 -1.53 -7.45
N ALA A 20 -9.56 -1.77 -8.05
CA ALA A 20 -9.42 -2.04 -9.48
C ALA A 20 -10.00 -3.41 -9.89
N GLN A 21 -9.90 -4.42 -9.03
CA GLN A 21 -10.28 -5.80 -9.36
C GLN A 21 -11.69 -6.18 -8.88
N LEU A 22 -12.11 -5.68 -7.73
CA LEU A 22 -13.37 -6.05 -7.06
C LEU A 22 -14.39 -4.90 -7.01
N GLY A 23 -13.96 -3.67 -7.32
CA GLY A 23 -14.79 -2.47 -7.29
C GLY A 23 -14.52 -1.57 -6.08
N GLN A 24 -14.81 -0.27 -6.24
CA GLN A 24 -14.52 0.78 -5.26
C GLN A 24 -15.25 0.58 -3.92
N ASP A 25 -16.46 0.02 -3.97
CA ASP A 25 -17.31 -0.19 -2.80
C ASP A 25 -17.11 -1.58 -2.17
N HIS A 26 -16.15 -2.37 -2.68
CA HIS A 26 -15.86 -3.67 -2.09
C HIS A 26 -15.33 -3.50 -0.65
N PRO A 27 -15.79 -4.30 0.33
CA PRO A 27 -15.39 -4.15 1.74
C PRO A 27 -13.87 -4.12 1.96
N LEU A 28 -13.12 -4.91 1.20
CA LEU A 28 -11.65 -4.91 1.22
C LEU A 28 -11.06 -3.56 0.78
N ALA A 29 -11.56 -2.98 -0.32
CA ALA A 29 -11.07 -1.71 -0.85
C ALA A 29 -11.31 -0.56 0.14
N MET A 30 -12.52 -0.52 0.72
CA MET A 30 -12.88 0.48 1.72
C MET A 30 -12.05 0.34 3.00
N ALA A 31 -11.91 -0.89 3.53
CA ALA A 31 -11.16 -1.14 4.75
C ALA A 31 -9.67 -0.81 4.59
N ALA A 32 -9.06 -1.21 3.48
CA ALA A 32 -7.66 -0.93 3.20
C ALA A 32 -7.37 0.57 3.02
N ARG A 33 -8.28 1.30 2.36
CA ARG A 33 -8.19 2.77 2.24
C ARG A 33 -8.29 3.47 3.59
N GLU A 34 -9.17 3.01 4.47
CA GLU A 34 -9.34 3.59 5.80
C GLU A 34 -8.15 3.27 6.72
N ALA A 35 -7.64 2.04 6.63
CA ALA A 35 -6.43 1.62 7.33
C ALA A 35 -5.22 2.49 6.92
N ALA A 36 -5.09 2.78 5.62
CA ALA A 36 -4.02 3.62 5.08
C ALA A 36 -4.12 5.10 5.51
N LYS A 37 -5.30 5.61 5.87
CA LYS A 37 -5.45 7.00 6.37
C LYS A 37 -5.13 7.11 7.84
N THR A 38 -5.56 6.13 8.62
CA THR A 38 -5.53 6.20 10.09
C THR A 38 -4.26 5.64 10.68
N GLY A 39 -3.62 4.67 10.01
CA GLY A 39 -2.44 3.96 10.53
C GLY A 39 -2.70 3.20 11.83
N ALA A 40 -3.97 2.98 12.21
CA ALA A 40 -4.31 2.40 13.50
C ALA A 40 -4.07 0.87 13.50
N PRO A 41 -3.42 0.32 14.54
CA PRO A 41 -2.99 -1.09 14.57
C PRO A 41 -4.13 -2.11 14.42
N GLY A 42 -5.38 -1.76 14.78
CA GLY A 42 -6.54 -2.65 14.61
C GLY A 42 -7.07 -2.76 13.18
N GLN A 43 -6.74 -1.81 12.30
CA GLN A 43 -7.28 -1.80 10.93
C GLN A 43 -6.57 -2.81 10.01
N GLY A 44 -5.29 -3.11 10.28
CA GLY A 44 -4.54 -4.15 9.55
C GLY A 44 -5.15 -5.53 9.72
N ALA A 45 -5.64 -5.86 10.92
CA ALA A 45 -6.29 -7.14 11.20
C ALA A 45 -7.55 -7.33 10.35
N ARG A 46 -8.39 -6.30 10.23
CA ARG A 46 -9.60 -6.33 9.40
C ARG A 46 -9.28 -6.54 7.91
N VAL A 47 -8.24 -5.88 7.40
CA VAL A 47 -7.81 -6.06 6.01
C VAL A 47 -7.30 -7.49 5.78
N HIS A 48 -6.57 -8.04 6.74
CA HIS A 48 -6.11 -9.42 6.70
C HIS A 48 -7.27 -10.43 6.68
N GLU A 49 -8.27 -10.25 7.54
CA GLU A 49 -9.47 -11.10 7.56
C GLU A 49 -10.24 -11.05 6.23
N LEU A 50 -10.40 -9.85 5.67
CA LEU A 50 -11.07 -9.67 4.38
C LEU A 50 -10.30 -10.30 3.22
N LEU A 51 -8.97 -10.25 3.23
CA LEU A 51 -8.12 -10.96 2.27
C LEU A 51 -8.25 -12.48 2.42
N ALA A 52 -8.26 -12.99 3.65
CA ALA A 52 -8.42 -14.41 3.93
C ALA A 52 -9.79 -14.95 3.50
N GLY A 53 -10.82 -14.10 3.47
CA GLY A 53 -12.16 -14.45 2.99
C GLY A 53 -12.32 -14.50 1.46
N LEU A 54 -11.33 -14.04 0.69
CA LEU A 54 -11.35 -14.14 -0.77
C LEU A 54 -10.97 -15.54 -1.24
N ASP A 55 -11.37 -15.91 -2.46
CA ASP A 55 -10.79 -17.04 -3.15
C ASP A 55 -9.29 -16.81 -3.38
N ASP A 56 -8.51 -17.90 -3.41
CA ASP A 56 -7.05 -17.82 -3.46
C ASP A 56 -6.57 -17.12 -4.75
N ALA A 57 -7.26 -17.30 -5.87
CA ALA A 57 -6.88 -16.67 -7.14
C ALA A 57 -7.13 -15.14 -7.12
N ALA A 58 -8.20 -14.66 -6.50
CA ALA A 58 -8.42 -13.23 -6.29
C ALA A 58 -7.42 -12.65 -5.27
N ARG A 59 -7.15 -13.37 -4.18
CA ARG A 59 -6.17 -12.96 -3.16
C ARG A 59 -4.78 -12.78 -3.78
N ASP A 60 -4.30 -13.77 -4.52
CA ASP A 60 -2.99 -13.75 -5.16
C ASP A 60 -2.87 -12.61 -6.19
N ARG A 61 -3.92 -12.39 -7.00
CA ARG A 61 -3.93 -11.28 -7.96
C ARG A 61 -3.88 -9.92 -7.28
N ILE A 62 -4.57 -9.75 -6.14
CA ILE A 62 -4.54 -8.50 -5.37
C ILE A 62 -3.16 -8.28 -4.75
N LEU A 63 -2.59 -9.29 -4.10
CA LEU A 63 -1.27 -9.20 -3.47
C LEU A 63 -0.16 -8.96 -4.50
N ALA A 64 -0.22 -9.62 -5.67
CA ALA A 64 0.72 -9.39 -6.75
C ALA A 64 0.63 -7.96 -7.30
N ALA A 65 -0.58 -7.42 -7.46
CA ALA A 65 -0.79 -6.04 -7.91
C ALA A 65 -0.28 -5.03 -6.86
N ALA A 66 -0.60 -5.24 -5.59
CA ALA A 66 -0.13 -4.38 -4.50
C ALA A 66 1.41 -4.39 -4.39
N HIS A 67 2.04 -5.56 -4.47
CA HIS A 67 3.50 -5.68 -4.50
C HIS A 67 4.12 -4.98 -5.71
N ARG A 68 3.50 -5.10 -6.89
CA ARG A 68 3.96 -4.43 -8.10
C ARG A 68 3.91 -2.92 -7.93
N GLU A 69 2.81 -2.37 -7.41
CA GLU A 69 2.66 -0.95 -7.13
C GLU A 69 3.76 -0.44 -6.18
N MET A 70 4.01 -1.17 -5.09
CA MET A 70 5.08 -0.83 -4.14
C MET A 70 6.47 -0.86 -4.77
N ARG A 71 6.72 -1.80 -5.69
CA ARG A 71 7.98 -1.89 -6.43
C ARG A 71 8.13 -0.75 -7.44
N GLU A 72 7.05 -0.39 -8.12
CA GLU A 72 7.02 0.66 -9.15
C GLU A 72 7.05 2.08 -8.56
N ASP A 73 6.76 2.25 -7.26
CA ASP A 73 7.08 3.45 -6.46
C ASP A 73 8.61 3.58 -6.21
N ILE A 74 9.39 3.50 -7.29
CA ILE A 74 10.85 3.61 -7.30
C ILE A 74 11.27 4.98 -6.74
N ALA A 75 10.48 6.04 -6.93
CA ALA A 75 10.72 7.36 -6.36
C ALA A 75 10.85 7.35 -4.81
N ALA A 76 10.15 6.43 -4.13
CA ALA A 76 10.31 6.21 -2.70
C ALA A 76 11.65 5.57 -2.30
N VAL A 77 12.21 4.73 -3.18
CA VAL A 77 13.48 4.03 -2.96
C VAL A 77 14.66 5.00 -3.01
N TRP A 78 14.65 5.97 -3.93
CA TRP A 78 15.71 6.98 -4.01
C TRP A 78 15.74 7.91 -2.78
N GLY A 79 14.59 8.20 -2.14
CA GLY A 79 14.52 8.97 -0.90
C GLY A 79 14.97 8.23 0.38
N LEU A 80 15.28 6.94 0.28
CA LEU A 80 15.78 6.09 1.37
C LEU A 80 17.31 5.87 1.28
N LEU A 81 17.95 6.24 0.17
CA LEU A 81 19.40 6.15 0.00
C LEU A 81 20.10 7.31 0.72
N PRO A 82 21.09 7.04 1.60
CA PRO A 82 21.91 8.09 2.20
C PRO A 82 22.68 8.82 1.08
N GLY A 83 22.39 10.10 0.88
CA GLY A 83 23.06 10.97 -0.11
C GLY A 83 22.16 11.62 -1.17
N ALA A 84 20.90 11.19 -1.33
CA ALA A 84 20.01 11.70 -2.39
C ALA A 84 19.63 13.19 -2.24
N ALA A 85 19.79 13.79 -1.05
CA ALA A 85 19.49 15.19 -0.80
C ALA A 85 20.66 16.18 -1.08
N GLN A 86 21.86 15.70 -1.44
CA GLN A 86 23.06 16.56 -1.55
C GLN A 86 23.42 17.01 -2.97
N SER A 87 22.71 16.57 -4.02
CA SER A 87 22.97 17.05 -5.38
C SER A 87 22.17 18.33 -5.66
N GLY A 88 22.55 19.42 -5.00
CA GLY A 88 21.85 20.70 -5.17
C GLY A 88 22.52 21.92 -4.53
N GLY A 89 23.81 21.85 -4.20
CA GLY A 89 24.49 22.99 -3.58
C GLY A 89 25.98 23.01 -3.84
N MET A 90 26.39 23.49 -5.01
CA MET A 90 27.65 24.20 -5.17
C MET A 90 27.41 25.36 -6.14
N HIS A 91 27.11 26.51 -5.55
CA HIS A 91 27.49 27.83 -6.07
C HIS A 91 28.98 28.03 -5.78
#